data_AF-A0A2E4ID07-F1
#
_entry.id   AF-A0A2E4ID07-F1
#
_cell.length_a   1.000
_cell.length_b   1.000
_cell.length_c   1.000
_cell.angle_alpha   90.00
_cell.angle_beta   90.00
_cell.angle_gamma   90.00
#
_symmetry.space_group_name_H-M   'P 1'
#
loop_
_entity.id
_entity.type
_entity.pdbx_description
1 polymer ?
#
loop_
_entity_poly.entity_id
_entity_poly.type
_entity_poly.pdbx_seq_one_letter_code
_entity_poly.pdbx_strand_id
1 'polypeptide(L)'
;MKDIVKEGTLDDLGLRGHGNELDNDEKDLGKGFTNDPIFDQLGAILDTRTGDDPVTTVKTDDGKELPVTAQQAVNLRRLLTAEGMKPQLKLRFTKDIQMSNNLHDFLDVHPDKMSQVFMKKYM
;
A
#
# COMPACT_ATOMS: atom_id res chain seq x y z
N MET A 1 -17.42 19.17 29.65
CA MET A 1 -17.19 19.37 28.20
C MET A 1 -16.60 18.07 27.67
N LYS A 2 -17.18 17.55 26.58
CA LYS A 2 -16.89 16.22 26.02
C LYS A 2 -15.56 16.26 25.30
N ASP A 3 -14.65 15.42 25.75
CA ASP A 3 -13.35 15.22 25.13
C ASP A 3 -13.24 13.78 24.62
N ILE A 4 -12.51 13.68 23.51
CA ILE A 4 -11.84 12.49 22.98
C ILE A 4 -12.71 11.56 22.11
N VAL A 5 -12.60 11.86 20.82
CA VAL A 5 -12.60 10.95 19.66
C VAL A 5 -12.47 9.46 20.02
N LYS A 6 -13.45 8.68 19.57
CA LYS A 6 -13.43 7.21 19.61
C LYS A 6 -12.42 6.69 18.58
N GLU A 7 -11.17 6.50 19.01
CA GLU A 7 -10.08 5.82 18.28
C GLU A 7 -10.31 4.29 18.20
N GLY A 8 -11.50 3.87 17.76
CA GLY A 8 -11.94 2.47 17.82
C GLY A 8 -11.96 1.72 16.48
N THR A 9 -11.36 2.26 15.41
CA THR A 9 -11.47 1.65 14.06
C THR A 9 -10.14 1.36 13.36
N LEU A 10 -9.01 1.72 13.97
CA LEU A 10 -7.68 1.43 13.43
C LEU A 10 -7.03 0.16 14.04
N ASP A 11 -7.56 -0.32 15.16
CA ASP A 11 -6.99 -1.44 15.93
C ASP A 11 -7.32 -2.84 15.37
N ASP A 12 -8.27 -2.94 14.43
CA ASP A 12 -8.76 -4.24 13.90
C ASP A 12 -8.04 -4.69 12.62
N LEU A 13 -7.00 -3.96 12.20
CA LEU A 13 -6.23 -4.26 10.98
C LEU A 13 -5.14 -5.33 11.18
N GLY A 14 -4.96 -5.85 12.40
CA GLY A 14 -3.87 -6.81 12.67
C GLY A 14 -2.48 -6.27 12.34
N LEU A 15 -2.34 -4.94 12.22
CA LEU A 15 -1.09 -4.23 11.89
C LEU A 15 -0.27 -3.91 13.14
N ARG A 16 -0.72 -4.30 14.33
CA ARG A 16 0.09 -4.24 15.57
C ARG A 16 1.27 -5.22 15.44
N GLY A 17 2.35 -4.75 14.84
CA GLY A 17 3.62 -5.49 14.72
C GLY A 17 4.30 -5.38 13.36
N HIS A 18 3.63 -4.93 12.30
CA HIS A 18 4.26 -4.76 10.98
C HIS A 18 4.67 -3.30 10.81
N GLY A 19 5.91 -2.99 11.19
CA GLY A 19 6.49 -1.65 11.26
C GLY A 19 7.68 -1.59 12.22
N ASN A 20 7.70 -2.45 13.24
CA ASN A 20 8.84 -2.59 14.17
C ASN A 20 10.04 -3.38 13.59
N GLU A 21 9.93 -3.85 12.35
CA GLU A 21 11.05 -4.52 11.65
C GLU A 21 12.02 -3.51 11.03
N LEU A 22 11.71 -2.20 11.07
CA LEU A 22 12.47 -1.14 10.42
C LEU A 22 13.19 -0.17 11.39
N ASP A 23 12.92 -0.25 12.69
CA ASP A 23 13.58 0.58 13.73
C ASP A 23 14.84 -0.08 14.34
N ASN A 24 15.29 -1.22 13.79
CA ASN A 24 16.54 -1.86 14.20
C ASN A 24 17.65 -1.59 13.17
N ASP A 25 18.35 -0.48 13.35
CA ASP A 25 19.43 0.03 12.50
C ASP A 25 20.70 -0.84 12.44
N GLU A 26 20.71 -2.09 12.91
CA GLU A 26 21.97 -2.84 13.10
C GLU A 26 21.96 -4.35 12.76
N LYS A 27 21.05 -4.88 11.92
CA LYS A 27 21.22 -6.28 11.47
C LYS A 27 20.92 -6.49 10.00
N ASP A 28 21.93 -6.24 9.17
CA ASP A 28 22.38 -7.03 8.01
C ASP A 28 21.34 -7.95 7.32
N LEU A 29 20.16 -7.40 7.04
CA LEU A 29 19.07 -8.01 6.29
C LEU A 29 18.80 -7.04 5.14
N GLY A 30 19.17 -7.47 3.93
CA GLY A 30 19.32 -6.63 2.73
C GLY A 30 18.30 -5.49 2.63
N LYS A 31 18.83 -4.28 2.42
CA LYS A 31 18.15 -3.00 2.13
C LYS A 31 16.62 -3.11 2.12
N GLY A 32 15.97 -2.53 3.13
CA GLY A 32 14.53 -2.31 3.13
C GLY A 32 14.06 -1.48 1.92
N PHE A 33 12.79 -1.08 1.92
CA PHE A 33 12.28 -0.20 0.87
C PHE A 33 13.07 1.11 0.83
N THR A 34 13.36 1.59 -0.38
CA THR A 34 14.17 2.81 -0.61
C THR A 34 13.33 4.07 -0.37
N ASN A 35 12.04 4.00 -0.64
CA ASN A 35 11.05 5.02 -0.32
C ASN A 35 9.99 4.45 0.65
N ASP A 36 9.09 5.32 1.10
CA ASP A 36 7.97 4.92 1.97
C ASP A 36 7.23 3.71 1.38
N PRO A 37 6.72 2.78 2.22
CA PRO A 37 5.94 1.66 1.74
C PRO A 37 4.76 2.13 0.89
N ILE A 38 4.56 1.52 -0.29
CA ILE A 38 3.42 1.88 -1.17
C ILE A 38 2.09 1.82 -0.42
N PHE A 39 1.92 0.91 0.54
CA PHE A 39 0.70 0.84 1.35
C PHE A 39 0.37 2.15 2.08
N ASP A 40 1.39 2.82 2.64
CA ASP A 40 1.23 4.06 3.40
C ASP A 40 0.99 5.24 2.47
N GLN A 41 1.72 5.29 1.34
CA GLN A 41 1.51 6.30 0.31
C GLN A 41 0.09 6.25 -0.27
N LEU A 42 -0.43 5.04 -0.53
CA LEU A 42 -1.83 4.86 -0.94
C LEU A 42 -2.81 5.28 0.17
N GLY A 43 -2.43 5.14 1.45
CA GLY A 43 -3.18 5.67 2.59
C GLY A 43 -3.27 7.20 2.54
N ALA A 44 -2.13 7.87 2.37
CA ALA A 44 -2.07 9.34 2.29
C ALA A 44 -2.91 9.89 1.13
N ILE A 45 -2.96 9.22 -0.03
CA ILE A 45 -3.84 9.59 -1.15
C ILE A 45 -5.31 9.55 -0.73
N LEU A 46 -5.72 8.54 0.04
CA LEU A 46 -7.12 8.42 0.50
C LEU A 46 -7.45 9.42 1.60
N ASP A 47 -6.51 9.70 2.49
CA ASP A 47 -6.71 10.59 3.63
C ASP A 47 -6.75 12.06 3.20
N THR A 48 -5.97 12.43 2.18
CA THR A 48 -5.89 13.81 1.66
C THR A 48 -6.89 14.10 0.54
N ARG A 49 -7.64 13.11 0.04
CA ARG A 49 -8.56 13.28 -1.12
C ARG A 49 -9.66 14.33 -0.92
N THR A 50 -9.98 14.68 0.33
CA THR A 50 -11.01 15.68 0.68
C THR A 50 -10.41 16.99 1.19
N GLY A 51 -9.08 17.13 1.24
CA GLY A 51 -8.39 18.35 1.65
C GLY A 51 -8.12 19.30 0.48
N ASP A 52 -7.53 20.46 0.79
CA ASP A 52 -7.18 21.49 -0.20
C ASP A 52 -5.99 21.09 -1.10
N ASP A 53 -5.10 20.22 -0.62
CA ASP A 53 -3.91 19.71 -1.34
C ASP A 53 -3.90 18.17 -1.40
N PRO A 54 -4.64 17.55 -2.32
CA PRO A 54 -4.72 16.09 -2.42
C PRO A 54 -3.43 15.48 -2.97
N VAL A 55 -2.88 14.49 -2.26
CA VAL A 55 -1.81 13.64 -2.78
C VAL A 55 -2.41 12.72 -3.84
N THR A 56 -1.81 12.68 -5.03
CA THR A 56 -2.30 11.89 -6.18
C THR A 56 -1.22 11.06 -6.85
N THR A 57 -0.04 11.00 -6.26
CA THR A 57 1.13 10.31 -6.80
C THR A 57 1.75 9.42 -5.74
N VAL A 58 2.33 8.31 -6.18
CA VAL A 58 3.17 7.45 -5.35
C VAL A 58 4.57 7.36 -5.93
N LYS A 59 5.56 7.26 -5.07
CA LYS A 59 6.97 7.11 -5.42
C LYS A 59 7.40 5.66 -5.23
N THR A 60 7.88 5.04 -6.30
CA THR A 60 8.34 3.65 -6.33
C THR A 60 9.83 3.55 -5.98
N ASP A 61 10.30 2.38 -5.56
CA ASP A 61 11.69 2.16 -5.16
C ASP A 61 12.69 2.31 -6.31
N ASP A 62 12.25 2.14 -7.56
CA ASP A 62 13.06 2.44 -8.74
C ASP A 62 13.13 3.95 -9.07
N GLY A 63 12.58 4.80 -8.19
CA GLY A 63 12.71 6.26 -8.25
C GLY A 63 11.71 6.94 -9.17
N LYS A 64 10.64 6.25 -9.58
CA LYS A 64 9.59 6.83 -10.42
C LYS A 64 8.41 7.29 -9.58
N GLU A 65 7.75 8.34 -10.07
CA GLU A 65 6.50 8.83 -9.51
C GLU A 65 5.36 8.44 -10.44
N LEU A 66 4.39 7.69 -9.93
CA LEU A 66 3.24 7.22 -10.69
C LEU A 66 1.97 7.87 -10.19
N PRO A 67 1.12 8.44 -11.07
CA PRO A 67 -0.17 8.97 -10.68
C PRO A 67 -1.10 7.82 -10.31
N VAL A 68 -1.78 7.97 -9.18
CA VAL A 68 -2.73 6.99 -8.64
C VAL A 68 -4.00 7.70 -8.24
N THR A 69 -5.12 7.24 -8.80
CA THR A 69 -6.44 7.76 -8.41
C THR A 69 -6.86 7.20 -7.05
N ALA A 70 -7.72 7.93 -6.34
CA ALA A 70 -8.27 7.44 -5.07
C ALA A 70 -8.94 6.06 -5.20
N GLN A 71 -9.63 5.79 -6.32
CA GLN A 71 -10.26 4.49 -6.55
C GLN A 71 -9.24 3.35 -6.72
N GLN A 72 -8.14 3.61 -7.44
CA GLN A 72 -7.03 2.65 -7.56
C GLN A 72 -6.37 2.42 -6.20
N ALA A 73 -6.18 3.48 -5.40
CA ALA A 73 -5.61 3.37 -4.07
C ALA A 73 -6.47 2.52 -3.13
N VAL A 74 -7.80 2.68 -3.14
CA VAL A 74 -8.71 1.80 -2.39
C VAL A 74 -8.53 0.34 -2.83
N ASN A 75 -8.52 0.07 -4.13
CA ASN A 75 -8.44 -1.29 -4.64
C ASN A 75 -7.09 -1.95 -4.33
N LEU A 76 -5.98 -1.23 -4.48
CA LEU A 76 -4.64 -1.72 -4.13
C LEU A 76 -4.53 -2.05 -2.64
N ARG A 77 -5.00 -1.15 -1.75
CA ARG A 77 -5.00 -1.41 -0.30
C ARG A 77 -5.85 -2.63 0.03
N ARG A 78 -7.03 -2.76 -0.58
CA ARG A 78 -7.89 -3.93 -0.39
C ARG A 78 -7.22 -5.24 -0.82
N LEU A 79 -6.47 -5.23 -1.91
CA LEU A 79 -5.70 -6.40 -2.36
C LEU A 79 -4.57 -6.74 -1.39
N LEU A 80 -3.85 -5.73 -0.88
CA LEU A 80 -2.78 -5.92 0.11
C LEU A 80 -3.30 -6.46 1.45
N THR A 81 -4.54 -6.14 1.81
CA THR A 81 -5.20 -6.59 3.05
C THR A 81 -6.20 -7.72 2.81
N ALA A 82 -6.19 -8.39 1.65
CA ALA A 82 -7.16 -9.43 1.36
C ALA A 82 -7.01 -10.60 2.33
N GLU A 83 -8.12 -10.96 2.99
CA GLU A 83 -8.17 -12.07 3.93
C GLU A 83 -7.96 -13.41 3.23
N GLY A 84 -7.24 -14.34 3.88
CA GLY A 84 -6.95 -15.66 3.32
C GLY A 84 -5.78 -15.69 2.32
N MET A 85 -5.12 -14.57 2.05
CA MET A 85 -3.91 -14.56 1.23
C MET A 85 -2.74 -15.23 1.95
N LYS A 86 -2.05 -16.16 1.26
CA LYS A 86 -0.83 -16.80 1.80
C LYS A 86 0.23 -15.73 2.11
N PRO A 87 0.94 -15.79 3.25
CA PRO A 87 1.94 -14.79 3.63
C PRO A 87 3.02 -14.55 2.57
N GLN A 88 3.50 -15.61 1.91
CA GLN A 88 4.48 -15.51 0.83
C GLN A 88 3.96 -14.73 -0.38
N LEU A 89 2.66 -14.88 -0.68
CA LEU A 89 2.02 -14.18 -1.78
C LEU A 89 1.84 -12.70 -1.47
N LYS A 90 1.42 -12.39 -0.24
CA LYS A 90 1.31 -11.02 0.26
C LYS A 90 2.66 -10.30 0.19
N LEU A 91 3.72 -10.93 0.69
CA LEU A 91 5.08 -10.37 0.64
C LEU A 91 5.53 -10.13 -0.81
N ARG A 92 5.29 -11.09 -1.72
CA ARG A 92 5.64 -10.93 -3.13
C ARG A 92 4.86 -9.80 -3.78
N PHE A 93 3.56 -9.72 -3.55
CA PHE A 93 2.71 -8.67 -4.09
C PHE A 93 3.14 -7.29 -3.60
N THR A 94 3.38 -7.13 -2.29
CA THR A 94 3.88 -5.86 -1.71
C THR A 94 5.22 -5.45 -2.36
N LYS A 95 6.17 -6.38 -2.50
CA LYS A 95 7.45 -6.08 -3.16
C LYS A 95 7.29 -5.73 -4.63
N ASP A 96 6.38 -6.42 -5.33
CA ASP A 96 6.17 -6.17 -6.75
C ASP A 96 5.60 -4.77 -6.97
N ILE A 97 4.54 -4.37 -6.27
CA ILE A 97 3.92 -3.04 -6.44
C ILE A 97 4.79 -1.89 -5.94
N GLN A 98 5.81 -2.18 -5.12
CA GLN A 98 6.83 -1.21 -4.75
C GLN A 98 7.69 -0.77 -5.94
N MET A 99 7.72 -1.57 -7.02
CA MET A 99 8.44 -1.30 -8.25
C MET A 99 7.49 -0.81 -9.35
N SER A 100 7.87 0.24 -10.08
CA SER A 100 7.03 0.87 -11.10
C SER A 100 6.53 -0.11 -12.15
N ASN A 101 7.40 -1.02 -12.59
CA ASN A 101 7.11 -1.91 -13.72
C ASN A 101 5.92 -2.82 -13.42
N ASN A 102 5.79 -3.29 -12.18
CA ASN A 102 4.66 -4.12 -11.79
C ASN A 102 3.47 -3.28 -11.35
N LEU A 103 3.69 -2.11 -10.76
CA LEU A 103 2.63 -1.20 -10.37
C LEU A 103 1.84 -0.71 -11.60
N HIS A 104 2.51 -0.49 -12.74
CA HIS A 104 1.86 -0.16 -14.01
C HIS A 104 0.81 -1.19 -14.45
N ASP A 105 1.05 -2.50 -14.26
CA ASP A 105 0.07 -3.54 -14.61
C ASP A 105 -1.29 -3.33 -13.91
N PHE A 106 -1.26 -2.68 -12.76
CA PHE A 106 -2.43 -2.34 -11.93
C PHE A 106 -3.01 -0.96 -12.26
N LEU A 107 -2.16 0.02 -12.55
CA LEU A 107 -2.58 1.39 -12.84
C LEU A 107 -3.08 1.60 -14.28
N ASP A 108 -2.59 0.80 -15.22
CA ASP A 108 -2.94 0.91 -16.65
C ASP A 108 -4.30 0.26 -16.97
N VAL A 109 -4.87 -0.52 -16.04
CA VAL A 109 -6.20 -1.12 -16.19
C VAL A 109 -7.27 -0.29 -15.48
N HIS A 110 -8.53 -0.48 -15.90
CA HIS A 110 -9.67 0.09 -15.17
C HIS A 110 -9.65 -0.39 -13.70
N PRO A 111 -9.95 0.46 -12.70
CA PRO A 111 -9.85 0.10 -11.28
C PRO A 111 -10.59 -1.20 -10.92
N ASP A 112 -11.75 -1.46 -11.54
CA ASP A 112 -12.54 -2.69 -11.29
C ASP A 112 -11.88 -3.98 -11.80
N LYS A 113 -10.90 -3.87 -12.70
CA LYS A 113 -10.17 -5.00 -13.27
C LYS A 113 -8.90 -5.34 -12.50
N MET A 114 -8.49 -4.52 -11.53
CA MET A 114 -7.25 -4.72 -10.76
C MET A 114 -7.24 -6.06 -10.01
N SER A 115 -8.38 -6.48 -9.47
CA SER A 115 -8.51 -7.81 -8.83
C SER A 115 -8.28 -8.95 -9.82
N GLN A 116 -8.68 -8.79 -11.09
CA GLN A 116 -8.44 -9.78 -12.13
C GLN A 116 -6.96 -9.85 -12.51
N VAL A 117 -6.29 -8.68 -12.59
CA VAL A 117 -4.83 -8.62 -12.78
C VAL A 117 -4.11 -9.34 -11.65
N PHE A 118 -4.51 -9.07 -10.40
CA PHE A 118 -3.96 -9.75 -9.23
C PHE A 118 -4.13 -11.27 -9.35
N MET A 119 -5.35 -11.75 -9.57
CA MET A 119 -5.62 -13.18 -9.72
C MET A 119 -4.79 -13.80 -10.85
N LYS A 120 -4.70 -13.17 -12.02
CA LYS A 120 -3.94 -13.70 -13.15
C LYS A 120 -2.43 -13.79 -12.90
N LYS A 121 -1.87 -12.89 -12.09
CA LYS A 121 -0.42 -12.80 -11.84
C LYS A 121 0.04 -13.62 -10.63
N TYR A 122 -0.87 -13.87 -9.68
CA TYR A 122 -0.52 -14.38 -8.34
C TYR A 122 -1.28 -15.65 -7.92
N MET A 123 -2.40 -15.99 -8.56
CA MET A 123 -3.22 -17.18 -8.26
C MET A 123 -3.10 -18.23 -9.37
#